data_AF-A0A264W003-F1
#
_entry.id   AF-A0A264W003-F1
#
_cell.length_a   1.000
_cell.length_b   1.000
_cell.length_c   1.000
_cell.angle_alpha   90.00
_cell.angle_beta   90.00
_cell.angle_gamma   90.00
#
_symmetry.space_group_name_H-M   'P 1'
#
loop_
_entity.id
_entity.type
_entity.pdbx_description
1 polymer ?
#
loop_
_entity_poly.entity_id
_entity_poly.type
_entity_poly.pdbx_seq_one_letter_code
_entity_poly.pdbx_strand_id
1 'polypeptide(L)' 'MNQPNREANPKVCRECGTVIREQVESQLFECERCLNNQPE' A
#
# COMPACT_ATOMS: atom_id res chain seq x y z
N MET A 1 26.51 -4.32 5.83
CA MET A 1 25.20 -3.64 5.87
C MET A 1 24.13 -4.69 6.10
N ASN A 2 23.47 -4.73 7.25
CA ASN A 2 22.35 -5.65 7.51
C ASN A 2 21.08 -4.80 7.53
N GLN A 3 20.38 -4.71 6.39
CA GLN A 3 18.99 -4.27 6.40
C GLN A 3 18.16 -5.47 6.87
N PRO A 4 17.59 -5.47 8.09
CA PRO A 4 16.61 -6.47 8.43
C PRO A 4 15.45 -6.25 7.46
N ASN A 5 15.18 -7.28 6.65
CA ASN A 5 14.00 -7.41 5.83
C ASN A 5 12.79 -7.33 6.78
N ARG A 6 12.37 -6.11 7.11
CA ARG A 6 11.11 -5.85 7.80
C ARG A 6 10.06 -6.18 6.76
N GLU A 7 9.60 -7.42 6.78
CA GLU A 7 8.39 -7.85 6.10
C GLU A 7 7.25 -7.02 6.69
N ALA A 8 7.11 -5.80 6.15
CA ALA A 8 6.04 -4.91 6.51
C ALA A 8 4.75 -5.65 6.15
N ASN A 9 3.90 -5.89 7.15
CA ASN A 9 2.67 -6.64 6.97
C ASN A 9 1.94 -6.09 5.73
N PRO A 10 1.62 -6.96 4.74
CA PRO A 10 1.04 -6.51 3.48
C PRO A 10 -0.27 -5.79 3.77
N LYS A 11 -0.37 -4.52 3.37
CA LYS A 11 -1.62 -3.77 3.47
C LYS A 11 -2.54 -4.18 2.33
N VAL A 12 -3.83 -4.24 2.60
CA VAL A 12 -4.85 -4.55 1.59
C VAL A 12 -5.66 -3.29 1.33
N CYS A 13 -5.80 -2.94 0.05
CA CYS A 13 -6.61 -1.82 -0.40
C CYS A 13 -8.08 -2.07 -0.05
N ARG A 14 -8.74 -1.11 0.59
CA ARG A 14 -10.16 -1.24 0.98
C ARG A 14 -11.14 -1.06 -0.18
N GLU A 15 -10.71 -0.40 -1.25
CA GLU A 15 -11.52 -0.13 -2.44
C GLU A 15 -11.56 -1.36 -3.36
N CYS A 16 -10.40 -1.93 -3.69
CA CYS A 16 -10.29 -2.99 -4.72
C CYS A 16 -9.72 -4.32 -4.19
N GLY A 17 -9.35 -4.42 -2.91
CA GLY A 17 -8.81 -5.65 -2.32
C GLY A 17 -7.38 -6.01 -2.76
N THR A 18 -6.71 -5.17 -3.53
CA THR A 18 -5.33 -5.40 -3.97
C THR A 18 -4.33 -5.26 -2.82
N VAL A 19 -3.29 -6.11 -2.81
CA VAL A 19 -2.18 -6.01 -1.86
C VAL A 19 -1.29 -4.81 -2.21
N ILE A 20 -1.24 -3.84 -1.30
CA ILE A 20 -0.42 -2.63 -1.37
C ILE A 20 1.00 -3.00 -0.92
N ARG A 21 1.91 -3.16 -1.88
CA ARG A 21 3.34 -3.41 -1.62
C ARG A 21 4.18 -2.14 -1.62
N GLU A 22 3.76 -1.14 -2.39
CA GLU A 22 4.54 0.07 -2.68
C GLU A 22 4.38 1.16 -1.62
N GLN A 23 3.25 1.17 -0.90
CA GLN A 23 2.91 2.18 0.11
C GLN A 23 2.66 1.56 1.49
N VAL A 24 3.33 0.44 1.81
CA VAL A 24 3.08 -0.32 3.04
C VAL A 24 3.41 0.47 4.32
N GLU A 25 4.31 1.46 4.25
CA GLU A 25 4.63 2.34 5.39
C GLU A 25 3.65 3.52 5.53
N SER A 26 2.87 3.85 4.49
CA SER A 26 1.89 4.93 4.51
C SER A 26 0.66 4.56 5.34
N GLN A 27 0.02 5.52 6.02
CA GLN A 27 -1.21 5.24 6.80
C GLN A 27 -2.43 4.94 5.92
N LEU A 28 -2.30 5.14 4.61
CA LEU A 28 -3.36 4.90 3.63
C LEU A 28 -3.56 3.41 3.36
N PHE A 29 -4.81 2.98 3.35
CA PHE A 29 -5.25 1.63 2.96
C PHE A 29 -5.85 1.65 1.55
N GLU A 30 -5.21 2.39 0.67
CA GLU A 30 -5.64 2.58 -0.71
C GLU A 30 -4.43 2.44 -1.64
N CYS A 31 -4.58 1.66 -2.70
CA CYS A 31 -3.49 1.46 -3.66
C CYS A 31 -3.37 2.69 -4.56
N GLU A 32 -2.22 2.84 -5.21
CA GLU A 32 -1.98 3.95 -6.13
C GLU A 32 -3.06 4.06 -7.22
N ARG A 33 -3.63 2.94 -7.66
CA ARG A 33 -4.65 2.94 -8.72
C ARG A 33 -5.94 3.58 -8.26
N CYS A 34 -6.39 3.26 -7.05
CA CYS A 34 -7.60 3.84 -6.48
C CYS A 34 -7.39 5.31 -6.12
N LEU A 35 -6.22 5.64 -5.53
CA LEU A 35 -5.84 7.02 -5.23
C LEU A 35 -5.80 7.90 -6.49
N ASN A 36 -5.21 7.41 -7.58
CA ASN A 36 -5.14 8.13 -8.86
C ASN A 36 -6.46 8.10 -9.67
N ASN A 37 -7.45 7.30 -9.25
CA ASN A 37 -8.75 7.23 -9.90
C ASN A 37 -9.80 8.11 -9.20
N GLN A 38 -9.41 8.88 -8.18
CA GLN A 38 -10.24 9.92 -7.60
C GLN A 38 -10.34 11.08 -8.62
N PRO A 39 -11.54 11.47 -9.07
CA PRO A 39 -11.70 12.68 -9.86
C PRO A 39 -11.35 13.89 -8.98
N GLU A 40 -10.47 14.78 -9.48
CA GLU A 40 -10.14 16.06 -8.85
C GLU A 40 -11.38 16.92 -8.54
#